data_AF-A0A2I4FFF7-F1
#
_entry.id   AF-A0A2I4FFF7-F1
#
_cell.length_a   1.000
_cell.length_b   1.000
_cell.length_c   1.000
_cell.angle_alpha   90.00
_cell.angle_beta   90.00
_cell.angle_gamma   90.00
#
_symmetry.space_group_name_H-M   'P 1'
#
loop_
_entity.id
_entity.type
_entity.pdbx_description
1 polymer ?
#
loop_
_entity_poly.entity_id
_entity_poly.type
_entity_poly.pdbx_seq_one_letter_code
_entity_poly.pdbx_strand_id
1 'polypeptide(L)'
;MSKCKFGAAEVEYLGHLISGLGVKADPGKVAAMLEWPSPSSLKSLRGFLGLTGYYRKFIRGYGSIATPLTDLLIKNAFEWSLSVETTFQELKKAITQPPILRLPNFSKPITVECYASGRGL
;
A
#
# COMPACT_ATOMS: atom_id res chain seq x y z
N MET A 1 4.29 -25.91 -18.18
CA MET A 1 3.11 -26.41 -17.43
C MET A 1 3.20 -26.11 -15.91
N SER A 2 3.86 -25.03 -15.44
CA SER A 2 4.05 -24.78 -13.99
C SER A 2 3.26 -23.59 -13.41
N LYS A 3 2.29 -23.02 -14.16
CA LYS A 3 1.51 -21.86 -13.72
C LYS A 3 0.24 -22.22 -12.93
N CYS A 4 -0.11 -23.51 -12.85
CA CYS A 4 -1.32 -23.96 -12.19
C CYS A 4 -0.99 -24.53 -10.80
N LYS A 5 -1.58 -23.95 -9.75
CA LYS A 5 -1.59 -24.52 -8.40
C LYS A 5 -2.99 -25.09 -8.14
N PHE A 6 -3.08 -26.39 -7.87
CA PHE A 6 -4.33 -27.09 -7.56
C PHE A 6 -4.32 -27.53 -6.09
N GLY A 7 -5.46 -27.39 -5.40
CA GLY A 7 -5.61 -27.85 -4.01
C GLY A 7 -4.74 -27.11 -2.97
N ALA A 8 -4.19 -25.94 -3.30
CA ALA A 8 -3.35 -25.18 -2.38
C ALA A 8 -4.19 -24.37 -1.38
N ALA A 9 -3.80 -24.38 -0.10
CA ALA A 9 -4.43 -23.60 0.95
C ALA A 9 -4.24 -22.07 0.77
N GLU A 10 -3.18 -21.68 0.06
CA GLU A 10 -2.85 -20.30 -0.30
C GLU A 10 -2.41 -20.23 -1.76
N VAL A 11 -2.90 -19.24 -2.51
CA VAL A 11 -2.58 -19.03 -3.92
C VAL A 11 -2.18 -17.58 -4.15
N GLU A 12 -1.11 -17.37 -4.90
CA GLU A 12 -0.70 -16.04 -5.36
C GLU A 12 -1.52 -15.66 -6.60
N TYR A 13 -2.21 -14.52 -6.54
CA TYR A 13 -3.07 -14.03 -7.62
C TYR A 13 -3.03 -12.51 -7.67
N LEU A 14 -2.65 -11.95 -8.83
CA LEU A 14 -2.56 -10.50 -9.08
C LEU A 14 -1.72 -9.75 -8.01
N GLY A 15 -0.59 -10.30 -7.58
CA GLY A 15 0.26 -9.70 -6.54
C GLY A 15 -0.32 -9.75 -5.12
N HIS A 16 -1.30 -10.62 -4.90
CA HIS A 16 -1.89 -10.85 -3.59
C HIS A 16 -1.79 -12.33 -3.22
N LEU A 17 -1.70 -12.62 -1.92
CA LEU A 17 -1.82 -13.97 -1.41
C LEU A 17 -3.28 -14.19 -0.96
N ILE A 18 -4.00 -15.05 -1.66
CA ILE A 18 -5.39 -15.38 -1.37
C ILE A 18 -5.42 -16.70 -0.59
N SER A 19 -6.09 -16.68 0.56
CA SER A 19 -6.26 -17.84 1.45
C SER A 19 -7.72 -17.92 1.90
N GLY A 20 -8.12 -19.04 2.52
CA GLY A 20 -9.44 -19.18 3.13
C GLY A 20 -9.76 -18.14 4.23
N LEU A 21 -8.73 -17.47 4.78
CA LEU A 21 -8.88 -16.43 5.81
C LEU A 21 -9.08 -15.03 5.22
N GLY A 22 -8.73 -14.83 3.95
CA GLY A 22 -8.76 -13.51 3.32
C GLY A 22 -7.64 -13.30 2.31
N VAL A 23 -7.55 -12.04 1.86
CA VAL A 23 -6.53 -11.55 0.93
C VAL A 23 -5.46 -10.83 1.74
N LYS A 24 -4.20 -11.19 1.49
CA LYS A 24 -3.02 -10.53 2.06
C LYS A 24 -2.19 -9.91 0.93
N ALA A 25 -1.41 -8.89 1.27
CA ALA A 25 -0.38 -8.37 0.36
C ALA A 25 0.69 -9.45 0.14
N ASP A 26 1.25 -9.52 -1.07
CA ASP A 26 2.36 -10.40 -1.37
C ASP A 26 3.59 -10.01 -0.51
N PRO A 27 4.13 -10.93 0.32
CA PRO A 27 5.27 -10.63 1.18
C PRO A 27 6.52 -10.19 0.41
N GLY A 28 6.71 -10.62 -0.84
CA GLY A 28 7.81 -10.15 -1.69
C GLY A 28 7.63 -8.70 -2.12
N LYS A 29 6.39 -8.26 -2.36
CA LYS A 29 6.09 -6.86 -2.68
C LYS A 29 6.17 -5.97 -1.44
N VAL A 30 5.76 -6.49 -0.28
CA VAL A 30 5.96 -5.82 1.01
C VAL A 30 7.45 -5.65 1.30
N ALA A 31 8.27 -6.70 1.14
CA ALA A 31 9.72 -6.62 1.30
C ALA A 31 10.34 -5.56 0.37
N ALA A 32 9.96 -5.55 -0.91
CA ALA A 32 10.44 -4.56 -1.86
C ALA A 32 10.09 -3.10 -1.47
N MET A 33 8.94 -2.86 -0.83
CA MET A 33 8.60 -1.54 -0.30
C MET A 33 9.44 -1.18 0.94
N LEU A 34 9.76 -2.17 1.79
CA LEU A 34 10.58 -1.97 2.99
C LEU A 34 12.07 -1.77 2.66
N GLU A 35 12.56 -2.41 1.61
CA GLU A 35 13.94 -2.26 1.13
C GLU A 35 14.09 -1.06 0.19
N TRP A 36 12.99 -0.38 -0.14
CA TRP A 36 13.02 0.76 -1.05
C TRP A 36 13.92 1.88 -0.50
N PRO A 37 14.95 2.32 -1.25
CA PRO A 37 15.87 3.37 -0.79
C PRO A 37 15.17 4.73 -0.76
N SER A 38 15.64 5.65 0.08
CA SER A 38 15.10 7.02 0.14
C SER A 38 15.12 7.67 -1.25
N PRO A 39 13.95 8.07 -1.80
CA PRO A 39 13.86 8.64 -3.13
C PRO A 39 14.70 9.92 -3.31
N SER A 40 15.74 9.86 -4.15
CA SER A 40 16.52 11.03 -4.55
C SER A 40 15.96 11.78 -5.76
N SER A 41 14.86 11.30 -6.36
CA SER A 41 14.26 11.89 -7.56
C SER A 41 12.74 11.79 -7.58
N LEU A 42 12.11 12.70 -8.31
CA LEU A 42 10.67 12.62 -8.58
C LEU A 42 10.24 11.29 -9.22
N LYS A 43 11.09 10.68 -10.06
CA LYS A 43 10.78 9.42 -10.72
C LYS A 43 10.76 8.25 -9.72
N SER A 44 11.74 8.19 -8.82
CA SER A 44 11.77 7.17 -7.77
C SER A 44 10.64 7.34 -6.76
N LEU A 45 10.30 8.58 -6.40
CA LEU A 45 9.18 8.88 -5.53
C LEU A 45 7.84 8.47 -6.15
N ARG A 46 7.61 8.77 -7.45
CA ARG A 46 6.41 8.31 -8.17
C ARG A 46 6.33 6.79 -8.25
N GLY A 47 7.45 6.10 -8.46
CA GLY A 47 7.51 4.63 -8.46
C GLY A 47 7.10 4.05 -7.10
N PHE A 48 7.64 4.61 -6.02
CA PHE A 48 7.31 4.20 -4.65
C PHE A 48 5.84 4.47 -4.31
N LEU A 49 5.32 5.66 -4.61
CA LEU A 49 3.91 6.00 -4.38
C LEU A 49 2.96 5.18 -5.25
N GLY A 50 3.35 4.83 -6.48
CA GLY A 50 2.57 3.93 -7.33
C GLY A 50 2.48 2.52 -6.74
N LEU A 51 3.60 1.98 -6.25
CA LEU A 51 3.64 0.65 -5.63
C LEU A 51 2.87 0.64 -4.31
N THR A 52 3.17 1.56 -3.39
CA THR A 52 2.48 1.63 -2.10
C THR A 52 1.00 2.01 -2.26
N GLY A 53 0.66 2.83 -3.25
CA GLY A 53 -0.70 3.21 -3.59
C GLY A 53 -1.55 2.03 -4.09
N TYR A 54 -0.96 1.08 -4.81
CA TYR A 54 -1.65 -0.17 -5.18
C TYR A 54 -2.07 -0.99 -3.95
N TYR A 55 -1.24 -0.97 -2.90
CA TYR A 55 -1.51 -1.67 -1.64
C TYR A 55 -2.14 -0.77 -0.57
N ARG A 56 -2.64 0.43 -0.92
CA ARG A 56 -3.23 1.39 0.05
C ARG A 56 -4.33 0.79 0.93
N LYS A 57 -5.08 -0.19 0.41
CA LYS A 57 -6.12 -0.95 1.13
C LYS A 57 -5.58 -1.79 2.31
N PHE A 58 -4.28 -2.08 2.31
CA PHE A 58 -3.57 -2.78 3.38
C PHE A 58 -2.74 -1.83 4.26
N ILE A 59 -2.85 -0.52 4.08
CA ILE A 59 -2.08 0.46 4.84
C ILE A 59 -3.08 1.37 5.55
N ARG A 60 -3.19 1.22 6.87
CA ARG A 60 -4.10 2.04 7.66
C ARG A 60 -3.66 3.50 7.62
N GLY A 61 -4.57 4.40 7.24
CA GLY A 61 -4.26 5.83 7.18
C GLY A 61 -3.36 6.23 6.01
N TYR A 62 -3.26 5.39 4.96
CA TYR A 62 -2.39 5.65 3.80
C TYR A 62 -2.53 7.08 3.26
N GLY A 63 -3.75 7.58 3.06
CA GLY A 63 -3.98 8.92 2.51
C GLY A 63 -3.30 10.00 3.34
N SER A 64 -3.50 9.98 4.66
CA SER A 64 -2.90 10.97 5.58
C SER A 64 -1.38 10.91 5.61
N ILE A 65 -0.81 9.70 5.60
CA ILE A 65 0.65 9.50 5.64
C ILE A 65 1.28 9.82 4.28
N ALA A 66 0.60 9.50 3.17
CA ALA A 66 1.13 9.73 1.83
C ALA A 66 0.95 11.19 1.37
N THR A 67 0.10 11.99 2.02
CA THR A 67 -0.18 13.38 1.62
C THR A 67 1.09 14.24 1.49
N PRO A 68 2.01 14.28 2.47
CA PRO A 68 3.23 15.07 2.36
C PRO A 68 4.15 14.56 1.23
N LEU A 69 4.11 13.25 0.93
CA LEU A 69 4.88 12.66 -0.16
C LEU A 69 4.26 12.98 -1.53
N THR A 70 2.93 13.07 -1.63
CA THR A 70 2.24 13.46 -2.86
C THR A 70 2.40 14.95 -3.17
N ASP A 71 2.51 15.79 -2.15
CA ASP A 71 2.75 17.23 -2.33
C ASP A 71 4.08 17.52 -3.03
N LEU A 72 5.10 16.68 -2.80
CA LEU A 72 6.39 16.75 -3.50
C LEU A 72 6.30 16.42 -4.99
N LEU A 73 5.22 15.80 -5.45
CA LEU A 73 5.02 15.49 -6.87
C LEU A 73 4.53 16.70 -7.68
N ILE A 74 4.13 17.78 -7.00
CA ILE A 74 3.72 19.04 -7.61
C ILE A 74 4.93 19.68 -8.31
N LYS A 75 4.68 20.35 -9.44
CA LYS A 75 5.73 20.96 -10.27
C LYS A 75 6.59 21.92 -9.42
N ASN A 76 7.91 21.74 -9.47
CA ASN A 76 8.91 22.52 -8.75
C ASN A 76 8.84 22.44 -7.21
N ALA A 77 8.14 21.46 -6.63
CA ALA A 77 7.99 21.29 -5.18
C ALA A 77 8.85 20.16 -4.59
N PHE A 78 9.74 19.54 -5.38
CA PHE A 78 10.54 18.41 -4.91
C PHE A 78 11.70 18.90 -4.03
N GLU A 79 11.48 18.88 -2.72
CA GLU A 79 12.50 19.12 -1.70
C GLU A 79 12.50 17.95 -0.70
N TRP A 80 13.59 17.19 -0.69
CA TRP A 80 13.73 16.06 0.24
C TRP A 80 14.23 16.54 1.60
N SER A 81 13.30 16.90 2.47
CA SER A 81 13.58 17.39 3.82
C SER A 81 13.50 16.30 4.89
N LEU A 82 13.94 16.59 6.11
CA LEU A 82 13.82 15.68 7.26
C LEU A 82 12.36 15.32 7.59
N SER A 83 11.41 16.22 7.37
CA SER A 83 9.98 15.93 7.57
C SER A 83 9.43 14.95 6.53
N VAL A 84 9.94 15.05 5.30
CA VAL A 84 9.61 14.11 4.22
C VAL A 84 10.20 12.73 4.48
N GLU A 85 11.47 12.67 4.92
CA GLU A 85 12.12 11.40 5.27
C GLU A 85 11.40 10.71 6.43
N THR A 86 11.01 11.45 7.47
CA THR A 86 10.22 10.88 8.58
C THR A 86 8.87 10.35 8.12
N THR A 87 8.18 11.06 7.24
CA THR A 87 6.92 10.60 6.61
C THR A 87 7.13 9.33 5.78
N PHE A 88 8.23 9.25 5.03
CA PHE A 88 8.60 8.08 4.24
C PHE A 88 8.84 6.85 5.14
N GLN A 89 9.58 7.01 6.24
CA GLN A 89 9.80 5.94 7.22
C GLN A 89 8.50 5.53 7.93
N GLU A 90 7.63 6.49 8.25
CA GLU A 90 6.31 6.20 8.82
C GLU A 90 5.46 5.35 7.85
N LEU A 91 5.47 5.66 6.56
CA LEU A 91 4.77 4.86 5.57
C LEU A 91 5.33 3.43 5.48
N LYS A 92 6.66 3.28 5.50
CA LYS A 92 7.31 1.96 5.53
C LYS A 92 6.91 1.17 6.78
N LYS A 93 6.84 1.83 7.94
CA LYS A 93 6.35 1.21 9.17
C LYS A 93 4.88 0.80 9.06
N ALA A 94 4.02 1.64 8.49
CA ALA A 94 2.62 1.31 8.27
C ALA A 94 2.42 0.10 7.34
N ILE A 95 3.32 -0.09 6.36
CA ILE A 95 3.35 -1.25 5.45
C ILE A 95 3.69 -2.55 6.19
N THR A 96 4.47 -2.50 7.28
CA THR A 96 4.78 -3.71 8.09
C THR A 96 3.59 -4.24 8.89
N GLN A 97 2.52 -3.45 9.05
CA GLN A 97 1.33 -3.82 9.82
C GLN A 97 0.09 -3.93 8.91
N PRO A 98 0.09 -4.82 7.91
CA PRO A 98 -1.04 -4.94 7.01
C PRO A 98 -2.24 -5.55 7.74
N PRO A 99 -3.44 -4.93 7.68
CA PRO A 99 -4.65 -5.58 8.11
C PRO A 99 -4.96 -6.73 7.14
N ILE A 100 -5.37 -7.87 7.68
CA ILE A 100 -5.88 -8.97 6.87
C ILE A 100 -7.23 -8.53 6.30
N LEU A 101 -7.31 -8.34 4.98
CA LEU A 101 -8.59 -8.08 4.32
C LEU A 101 -9.37 -9.39 4.27
N ARG A 102 -10.35 -9.54 5.17
CA ARG A 102 -11.29 -10.65 5.10
C ARG A 102 -12.14 -10.54 3.84
N LEU A 103 -12.45 -11.68 3.24
CA LEU A 103 -13.39 -11.73 2.14
C LEU A 103 -14.78 -11.25 2.62
N PRO A 104 -15.50 -10.47 1.81
CA PRO A 104 -16.84 -10.02 2.17
C PRO A 104 -17.75 -11.23 2.39
N ASN A 105 -18.36 -11.31 3.58
CA ASN A 105 -19.39 -12.29 3.87
C ASN A 105 -20.73 -11.72 3.40
N PHE A 106 -21.22 -12.20 2.26
CA PHE A 106 -22.49 -11.74 1.65
C PHE A 106 -23.74 -12.06 2.48
N SER A 107 -23.63 -12.90 3.52
CA SER A 107 -24.71 -13.14 4.49
C SER A 107 -24.79 -12.05 5.57
N LYS A 108 -23.86 -11.09 5.60
CA LYS A 108 -23.86 -9.96 6.54
C LYS A 108 -24.05 -8.64 5.79
N PRO A 109 -24.71 -7.63 6.40
CA PRO A 109 -24.81 -6.30 5.81
C PRO A 109 -23.40 -5.71 5.63
N ILE A 110 -23.12 -5.24 4.42
CA ILE A 110 -21.88 -4.55 4.07
C ILE A 110 -22.06 -3.08 4.46
N THR A 111 -21.25 -2.58 5.39
CA THR A 111 -21.25 -1.16 5.80
C THR A 111 -20.14 -0.44 5.05
N VAL A 112 -20.49 0.60 4.29
CA VAL A 112 -19.53 1.47 3.61
C VAL A 112 -19.39 2.75 4.43
N GLU A 113 -18.26 2.90 5.12
CA GLU A 113 -17.91 4.13 5.81
C GLU A 113 -17.07 5.01 4.89
N CYS A 114 -17.64 6.12 4.43
CA CYS A 114 -16.92 7.13 3.67
C CYS A 114 -16.50 8.26 4.61
N TYR A 115 -15.19 8.40 4.85
CA TYR A 115 -14.63 9.56 5.54
C TYR A 115 -14.13 10.57 4.51
N ALA A 116 -14.71 11.78 4.50
CA ALA A 116 -14.30 12.89 3.64
C ALA A 116 -13.59 13.95 4.47
N SER A 117 -12.25 13.91 4.50
CA SER A 117 -11.46 15.09 4.86
C SER A 117 -11.30 15.93 3.59
N GLY A 118 -11.50 17.25 3.64
CA GLY A 118 -11.55 18.17 2.48
C GLY A 118 -10.30 18.31 1.60
N ARG A 119 -9.39 17.33 1.59
CA ARG A 119 -8.32 17.15 0.60
C ARG A 119 -8.61 15.84 -0.12
N GLY A 120 -8.88 15.94 -1.42
CA GLY A 120 -9.62 14.97 -2.22
C GLY A 120 -9.04 13.56 -2.37
N LEU A 121 -9.88 12.70 -2.97
CA LEU A 121 -9.70 11.28 -3.28
C LEU A 121 -8.47 10.94 -4.15
#